data_AF-A0A9D6NI28-F1
#
_entry.id   AF-A0A9D6NI28-F1
#
_cell.length_a   1.000
_cell.length_b   1.000
_cell.length_c   1.000
_cell.angle_alpha   90.00
_cell.angle_beta   90.00
_cell.angle_gamma   90.00
#
_symmetry.space_group_name_H-M   'P 1'
#
loop_
_entity.id
_entity.type
_entity.pdbx_description
1 polymer ?
#
loop_
_entity_poly.entity_id
_entity_poly.type
_entity_poly.pdbx_seq_one_letter_code
_entity_poly.pdbx_strand_id
1 'polypeptide(L)'
;MRMRTSNRSGTTLLEMVVSLGIFAVIGMLLFVIMNQSLNSYVALDNRQDAQRRLRVPERDLLEHIKRTGASRLQYKRISTTAGQGDVVWFLSAIDPADGTFRRDAAGIPEWQRTEIYYLVRPSNHDAMVGYSCGTDPDPAGDGYCPHKFLVWKRVDRPGAPEPMMDATEIDEYTTAPDGYDTNSFTGETGLEDARILSDGMLWFQVRPQPPFLDFDLRVVRVREAEKSVPVGATSLLTSTFTVQHVLRMSPLNN
;
A
#
# COMPACT_ATOMS: atom_id res chain seq x y z
N MET A 1 16.13 55.59 58.83
CA MET A 1 15.12 54.55 58.62
C MET A 1 14.30 54.94 57.40
N ARG A 2 14.56 54.34 56.23
CA ARG A 2 13.94 54.72 54.95
C ARG A 2 12.56 54.06 54.87
N MET A 3 11.48 54.84 54.96
CA MET A 3 10.12 54.35 54.79
C MET A 3 9.94 53.98 53.31
N ARG A 4 9.95 52.69 53.02
CA ARG A 4 9.69 52.14 51.69
C ARG A 4 8.17 52.21 51.49
N THR A 5 7.69 53.25 50.81
CA THR A 5 6.28 53.34 50.40
C THR A 5 6.02 52.23 49.39
N SER A 6 5.42 51.13 49.86
CA SER A 6 4.81 50.13 48.99
C SER A 6 3.65 50.80 48.27
N ASN A 7 3.84 51.13 47.00
CA ASN A 7 2.74 51.48 46.11
C ASN A 7 1.85 50.24 45.98
N ARG A 8 0.81 50.13 46.80
CA ARG A 8 -0.30 49.22 46.56
C ARG A 8 -1.22 49.88 45.54
N SER A 9 -0.83 49.83 44.27
CA SER A 9 -1.73 50.13 43.16
C SER A 9 -2.77 49.01 43.08
N GLY A 10 -3.97 49.26 43.60
CA GLY A 10 -5.11 48.37 43.39
C GLY A 10 -5.55 48.44 41.92
N THR A 11 -5.63 47.30 41.25
CA THR A 11 -6.17 47.19 39.89
C THR A 11 -7.61 47.67 39.85
N THR A 12 -7.94 48.55 38.90
CA THR A 12 -9.30 49.04 38.73
C THR A 12 -10.20 47.95 38.13
N LEU A 13 -11.50 47.95 38.44
CA LEU A 13 -12.47 47.02 37.83
C LEU A 13 -12.44 47.11 36.29
N LEU A 14 -12.21 48.31 35.74
CA LEU A 14 -12.08 48.53 34.31
C LEU A 14 -10.86 47.78 33.74
N GLU A 15 -9.69 47.86 34.39
CA GLU A 15 -8.48 47.13 33.97
C GLU A 15 -8.69 45.62 34.02
N MET A 16 -9.41 45.08 35.02
CA MET A 16 -9.73 43.65 35.05
C MET A 16 -10.64 43.23 33.90
N VAL A 17 -11.69 43.99 33.60
CA VAL A 17 -12.62 43.68 32.50
C VAL A 17 -11.90 43.73 31.15
N VAL A 18 -11.06 44.74 30.93
CA VAL A 18 -10.25 44.87 29.71
C VAL A 18 -9.25 43.71 29.61
N SER A 19 -8.55 43.38 30.70
CA SER A 19 -7.58 42.28 30.72
C SER A 19 -8.22 40.93 30.45
N LEU A 20 -9.39 40.65 31.06
CA LEU A 20 -10.15 39.43 30.82
C LEU A 20 -10.68 39.36 29.39
N GLY A 21 -11.15 40.48 28.83
CA GLY A 21 -11.58 40.57 27.43
C GLY A 21 -10.45 40.26 26.46
N ILE A 22 -9.28 40.86 26.66
CA ILE A 22 -8.08 40.58 25.85
C ILE A 22 -7.69 39.11 25.98
N PHE A 23 -7.66 38.57 27.20
CA PHE A 23 -7.29 37.18 27.44
C PHE A 23 -8.27 36.19 26.80
N ALA A 24 -9.57 36.49 26.82
CA ALA A 24 -10.59 35.68 26.16
C ALA A 24 -10.45 35.69 24.64
N VAL A 25 -10.21 36.86 24.03
CA VAL A 25 -9.98 36.97 22.58
C VAL A 25 -8.71 36.22 22.16
N ILE A 26 -7.62 36.39 22.90
CA ILE A 26 -6.37 35.66 22.66
C ILE A 26 -6.59 34.15 22.84
N GLY A 27 -7.28 33.73 23.89
CA GLY A 27 -7.60 32.33 24.15
C GLY A 27 -8.42 31.69 23.02
N MET A 28 -9.43 32.41 22.51
CA MET A 28 -10.23 31.95 21.37
C MET A 28 -9.37 31.83 20.10
N LEU A 29 -8.50 32.80 19.84
CA LEU A 29 -7.61 32.79 18.67
C LEU A 29 -6.61 31.63 18.75
N LEU A 30 -6.00 31.41 19.91
CA LEU A 30 -5.10 30.28 20.16
C LEU A 30 -5.84 28.94 20.01
N PHE A 31 -7.08 28.83 20.50
CA PHE A 31 -7.88 27.63 20.34
C PHE A 31 -8.14 27.31 18.86
N VAL A 32 -8.51 28.32 18.06
CA VAL A 32 -8.72 28.14 16.61
C VAL A 32 -7.44 27.70 15.91
N ILE A 33 -6.31 28.35 16.19
CA ILE A 33 -5.00 27.99 15.61
C ILE A 33 -4.61 26.56 16.01
N MET A 34 -4.80 26.19 17.28
CA MET A 34 -4.49 24.86 17.77
C MET A 34 -5.34 23.80 17.07
N ASN A 35 -6.65 24.02 16.93
CA ASN A 35 -7.53 23.09 16.26
C ASN A 35 -7.16 22.91 14.77
N GLN A 36 -6.83 24.02 14.08
CA GLN A 36 -6.33 23.97 12.70
C GLN A 36 -5.00 23.23 12.59
N SER A 37 -4.10 23.43 13.55
CA SER A 37 -2.79 22.77 13.60
C SER A 37 -2.94 21.26 13.81
N LEU A 38 -3.82 20.83 14.71
CA LEU A 38 -4.11 19.41 14.94
C LEU A 38 -4.70 18.74 13.71
N ASN A 39 -5.67 19.37 13.05
CA ASN A 39 -6.25 18.84 11.81
C ASN A 39 -5.21 18.74 10.69
N SER A 40 -4.35 19.75 10.56
CA SER A 40 -3.26 19.75 9.57
C SER A 40 -2.23 18.65 9.89
N TYR A 41 -1.89 18.47 11.16
CA TYR A 41 -0.99 17.41 11.60
C TYR A 41 -1.53 16.02 11.25
N VAL A 42 -2.80 15.74 11.56
CA VAL A 42 -3.45 14.46 11.23
C VAL A 42 -3.47 14.22 9.71
N ALA A 43 -3.76 15.26 8.91
CA ALA A 43 -3.77 15.13 7.46
C ALA A 43 -2.37 14.83 6.88
N LEU A 44 -1.33 15.47 7.43
CA LEU A 44 0.06 15.20 7.07
C LEU A 44 0.50 13.79 7.46
N ASP A 45 0.16 13.35 8.66
CA ASP A 45 0.47 12.01 9.17
C ASP A 45 -0.17 10.93 8.28
N ASN A 46 -1.46 11.05 7.98
CA ASN A 46 -2.16 10.11 7.09
C ASN A 46 -1.57 10.09 5.68
N ARG A 47 -1.15 11.24 5.15
CA ARG A 47 -0.49 11.31 3.84
C ARG A 47 0.89 10.64 3.86
N GLN A 48 1.66 10.84 4.93
CA GLN A 48 2.96 10.19 5.08
C GLN A 48 2.80 8.67 5.23
N ASP A 49 1.82 8.20 6.01
CA ASP A 49 1.52 6.77 6.16
C ASP A 49 1.16 6.13 4.81
N ALA A 50 0.24 6.74 4.06
CA ALA A 50 -0.11 6.31 2.70
C ALA A 50 1.12 6.24 1.78
N GLN A 51 1.99 7.26 1.79
CA GLN A 51 3.23 7.22 1.00
C GLN A 51 4.21 6.13 1.44
N ARG A 52 4.29 5.84 2.74
CA ARG A 52 5.16 4.76 3.25
C ARG A 52 4.68 3.39 2.78
N ARG A 53 3.37 3.14 2.79
CA ARG A 53 2.74 1.91 2.27
C ARG A 53 3.09 1.64 0.81
N LEU A 54 3.17 2.69 -0.02
CA LEU A 54 3.52 2.55 -1.44
C LEU A 54 5.02 2.31 -1.70
N ARG A 55 5.91 2.86 -0.86
CA ARG A 55 7.36 2.86 -1.13
C ARG A 55 8.01 1.48 -1.09
N VAL A 56 7.60 0.62 -0.14
CA VAL A 56 8.21 -0.71 0.01
C VAL A 56 7.86 -1.60 -1.19
N PRO A 57 6.58 -1.77 -1.58
CA PRO A 57 6.26 -2.54 -2.76
C PRO A 57 6.84 -1.96 -4.05
N GLU A 58 6.87 -0.63 -4.19
CA GLU A 58 7.49 0.03 -5.34
C GLU A 58 8.96 -0.37 -5.49
N ARG A 59 9.74 -0.24 -4.42
CA ARG A 59 11.16 -0.58 -4.42
C ARG A 59 11.38 -2.05 -4.75
N ASP A 60 10.68 -2.95 -4.06
CA ASP A 60 10.89 -4.39 -4.17
C ASP A 60 10.46 -4.89 -5.55
N LEU A 61 9.31 -4.43 -6.05
CA LEU A 61 8.83 -4.75 -7.40
C LEU A 61 9.82 -4.28 -8.48
N LEU A 62 10.34 -3.04 -8.36
CA LEU A 62 11.35 -2.52 -9.28
C LEU A 62 12.65 -3.32 -9.24
N GLU A 63 13.09 -3.76 -8.06
CA GLU A 63 14.29 -4.56 -7.89
C GLU A 63 14.14 -5.94 -8.54
N HIS A 64 13.00 -6.60 -8.32
CA HIS A 64 12.75 -7.94 -8.84
C HIS A 64 12.48 -7.95 -10.35
N ILE A 65 11.72 -6.98 -10.89
CA ILE A 65 11.43 -6.91 -12.33
C ILE A 65 12.69 -6.62 -13.15
N LYS A 66 13.66 -5.86 -12.61
CA LYS A 66 14.95 -5.65 -13.30
C LYS A 66 15.75 -6.95 -13.50
N ARG A 67 15.41 -8.02 -12.79
CA ARG A 67 16.07 -9.33 -12.86
C ARG A 67 15.35 -10.32 -13.78
N THR A 68 14.25 -9.90 -14.41
CA THR A 68 13.51 -10.70 -15.38
C THR A 68 13.67 -10.18 -16.82
N GLY A 69 13.26 -10.99 -17.79
CA GLY A 69 13.17 -10.62 -19.21
C GLY A 69 11.74 -10.32 -19.64
N ALA A 70 11.57 -9.52 -20.70
CA ALA A 70 10.25 -9.11 -21.20
C ALA A 70 9.31 -10.28 -21.55
N SER A 71 9.84 -11.33 -22.17
CA SER A 71 9.08 -12.53 -22.53
C SER A 71 8.77 -13.44 -21.34
N ARG A 72 9.36 -13.16 -20.16
CA ARG A 72 9.21 -13.96 -18.93
C ARG A 72 8.39 -13.25 -17.86
N LEU A 73 7.70 -12.18 -18.23
CA LEU A 73 6.73 -11.50 -17.39
C LEU A 73 5.33 -11.75 -17.95
N GLN A 74 4.43 -12.18 -17.07
CA GLN A 74 3.02 -12.38 -17.37
C GLN A 74 2.18 -11.73 -16.27
N TYR A 75 0.94 -11.39 -16.62
CA TYR A 75 -0.01 -10.83 -15.67
C TYR A 75 -1.42 -11.24 -16.08
N LYS A 76 -2.32 -11.28 -15.11
CA LYS A 76 -3.75 -11.49 -15.35
C LYS A 76 -4.56 -10.88 -14.21
N ARG A 77 -5.87 -10.83 -14.41
CA ARG A 77 -6.81 -10.60 -13.32
C ARG A 77 -6.95 -11.86 -12.49
N ILE A 78 -6.93 -11.71 -11.16
CA ILE A 78 -7.25 -12.81 -10.24
C ILE A 78 -8.70 -13.24 -10.48
N SER A 79 -8.89 -14.53 -10.72
CA SER A 79 -10.16 -15.11 -11.16
C SER A 79 -11.11 -15.40 -10.00
N THR A 80 -10.56 -15.59 -8.79
CA THR A 80 -11.32 -15.98 -7.60
C THR A 80 -11.79 -14.78 -6.78
N THR A 81 -13.12 -14.68 -6.68
CA THR A 81 -13.93 -13.78 -5.85
C THR A 81 -13.86 -12.29 -6.17
N ALA A 82 -15.06 -11.69 -6.13
CA ALA A 82 -15.33 -10.28 -6.00
C ALA A 82 -14.35 -9.58 -5.01
N GLY A 83 -13.53 -8.65 -5.50
CA GLY A 83 -12.61 -7.92 -4.61
C GLY A 83 -11.15 -7.78 -5.06
N GLN A 84 -10.72 -8.49 -6.10
CA GLN A 84 -9.28 -8.71 -6.31
C GLN A 84 -8.66 -7.87 -7.44
N GLY A 85 -7.39 -7.51 -7.27
CA GLY A 85 -6.61 -6.75 -8.25
C GLY A 85 -5.95 -7.67 -9.28
N ASP A 86 -4.91 -7.18 -9.94
CA ASP A 86 -4.10 -8.02 -10.83
C ASP A 86 -3.12 -8.91 -10.05
N VAL A 87 -2.72 -10.00 -10.68
CA VAL A 87 -1.53 -10.77 -10.33
C VAL A 87 -0.51 -10.61 -11.44
N VAL A 88 0.74 -10.38 -11.09
CA VAL A 88 1.89 -10.42 -11.99
C VAL A 88 2.84 -11.50 -11.51
N TRP A 89 3.37 -12.28 -12.44
CA TRP A 89 4.38 -13.28 -12.14
C TRP A 89 5.45 -13.27 -13.21
N PHE A 90 6.66 -13.62 -12.81
CA PHE A 90 7.79 -13.65 -13.72
C PHE A 90 8.90 -14.58 -13.22
N LEU A 91 9.75 -15.01 -14.14
CA LEU A 91 10.94 -15.78 -13.80
C LEU A 91 12.09 -14.86 -13.38
N SER A 92 12.75 -15.22 -12.29
CA SER A 92 13.99 -14.60 -11.80
C SER A 92 15.17 -15.50 -12.14
N ALA A 93 16.24 -14.90 -12.67
CA ALA A 93 17.51 -15.60 -12.90
C ALA A 93 18.49 -15.48 -11.70
N ILE A 94 18.01 -15.01 -10.55
CA ILE A 94 18.81 -14.98 -9.33
C ILE A 94 18.83 -16.37 -8.69
N ASP A 95 20.02 -16.87 -8.40
CA ASP A 95 20.21 -18.09 -7.61
C ASP A 95 19.72 -17.84 -6.17
N PRO A 96 18.80 -18.66 -5.64
CA PRO A 96 18.33 -18.50 -4.27
C PRO A 96 19.40 -18.78 -3.21
N ALA A 97 20.46 -19.55 -3.53
CA ALA A 97 21.48 -19.94 -2.57
C ALA A 97 22.49 -18.83 -2.27
N ASP A 98 22.88 -18.05 -3.27
CA ASP A 98 23.92 -17.02 -3.15
C ASP A 98 23.49 -15.61 -3.61
N GLY A 99 22.30 -15.47 -4.19
CA GLY A 99 21.76 -14.19 -4.65
C GLY A 99 22.40 -13.67 -5.93
N THR A 100 23.21 -14.48 -6.64
CA THR A 100 23.89 -14.07 -7.86
C THR A 100 23.01 -14.28 -9.09
N PHE A 101 23.22 -13.46 -10.13
CA PHE A 101 22.53 -13.61 -11.41
C PHE A 101 23.16 -14.73 -12.23
N ARG A 102 22.42 -15.81 -12.47
CA ARG A 102 22.87 -17.00 -13.18
C ARG A 102 22.77 -16.81 -14.69
N ARG A 103 23.80 -17.27 -15.38
CA ARG A 103 23.87 -17.32 -16.84
C ARG A 103 24.44 -18.65 -17.26
N ASP A 104 23.94 -19.17 -18.36
CA ASP A 104 24.51 -20.35 -19.00
C ASP A 104 25.85 -20.04 -19.69
N ALA A 105 26.46 -21.06 -20.29
CA ALA A 105 27.72 -20.92 -21.02
C ALA A 105 27.64 -19.98 -22.24
N ALA A 106 26.43 -19.69 -22.74
CA ALA A 106 26.19 -18.75 -23.83
C ALA A 106 25.91 -17.32 -23.32
N GLY A 107 25.89 -17.09 -22.01
CA GLY A 107 25.60 -15.81 -21.39
C GLY A 107 24.10 -15.51 -21.26
N ILE A 108 23.23 -16.47 -21.58
CA ILE A 108 21.77 -16.34 -21.48
C ILE A 108 21.35 -16.53 -20.03
N PRO A 109 20.40 -15.72 -19.49
CA PRO A 109 19.90 -15.91 -18.14
C PRO A 109 19.33 -17.32 -17.91
N GLU A 110 19.76 -17.93 -16.82
CA GLU A 110 19.24 -19.24 -16.39
C GLU A 110 18.13 -19.01 -15.36
N TRP A 111 16.88 -19.23 -15.74
CA TRP A 111 15.72 -18.98 -14.88
C TRP A 111 15.66 -19.97 -13.73
N GLN A 112 15.65 -19.44 -12.51
CA GLN A 112 15.78 -20.20 -11.27
C GLN A 112 14.48 -20.31 -10.48
N ARG A 113 13.67 -19.23 -10.42
CA ARG A 113 12.49 -19.16 -9.54
C ARG A 113 11.37 -18.32 -10.14
N THR A 114 10.14 -18.66 -9.80
CA THR A 114 8.96 -17.85 -10.10
C THR A 114 8.68 -16.89 -8.95
N GLU A 115 8.61 -15.60 -9.27
CA GLU A 115 8.24 -14.53 -8.35
C GLU A 115 6.81 -14.07 -8.67
N ILE A 116 5.95 -13.94 -7.66
CA ILE A 116 4.52 -13.64 -7.81
C ILE A 116 4.17 -12.44 -6.94
N TYR A 117 3.46 -11.47 -7.50
CA TYR A 117 2.88 -10.34 -6.78
C TYR A 117 1.39 -10.25 -7.06
N TYR A 118 0.58 -10.11 -6.02
CA TYR A 118 -0.87 -10.02 -6.18
C TYR A 118 -1.52 -9.21 -5.07
N LEU A 119 -2.65 -8.59 -5.39
CA LEU A 119 -3.42 -7.81 -4.44
C LEU A 119 -4.71 -8.54 -4.06
N VAL A 120 -4.84 -8.85 -2.77
CA VAL A 120 -5.93 -9.66 -2.23
C VAL A 120 -6.55 -9.02 -1.00
N ARG A 121 -7.86 -9.20 -0.80
CA ARG A 121 -8.53 -8.87 0.46
C ARG A 121 -8.30 -10.03 1.45
N PRO A 122 -7.81 -9.78 2.68
CA PRO A 122 -7.61 -10.85 3.66
C PRO A 122 -8.93 -11.57 3.97
N SER A 123 -8.86 -12.87 4.26
CA SER A 123 -10.05 -13.70 4.45
C SER A 123 -10.86 -13.33 5.70
N ASN A 124 -10.20 -12.84 6.75
CA ASN A 124 -10.80 -12.33 7.98
C ASN A 124 -11.05 -10.80 7.98
N HIS A 125 -11.09 -10.17 6.81
CA HIS A 125 -11.20 -8.72 6.63
C HIS A 125 -12.19 -8.06 7.60
N ASP A 126 -13.42 -8.55 7.68
CA ASP A 126 -14.48 -7.92 8.47
C ASP A 126 -14.17 -7.94 9.98
N ALA A 127 -13.50 -8.98 10.47
CA ALA A 127 -13.04 -9.05 11.85
C ALA A 127 -11.87 -8.09 12.10
N MET A 128 -11.02 -7.84 11.10
CA MET A 128 -9.90 -6.91 11.21
C MET A 128 -10.35 -5.45 11.22
N VAL A 129 -11.29 -5.10 10.34
CA VAL A 129 -11.69 -3.69 10.13
C VAL A 129 -12.98 -3.31 10.87
N GLY A 130 -13.76 -4.31 11.30
CA GLY A 130 -15.02 -4.12 12.05
C GLY A 130 -16.26 -3.90 11.18
N TYR A 131 -16.13 -3.98 9.86
CA TYR A 131 -17.24 -3.83 8.92
C TYR A 131 -16.94 -4.50 7.56
N SER A 132 -18.00 -4.85 6.83
CA SER A 132 -17.88 -5.40 5.49
C SER A 132 -17.67 -4.30 4.45
N CYS A 133 -16.76 -4.53 3.52
CA CYS A 133 -16.71 -3.77 2.28
C CYS A 133 -17.54 -4.49 1.22
N GLY A 134 -18.37 -3.74 0.49
CA GLY A 134 -19.03 -4.22 -0.70
C GLY A 134 -18.03 -4.61 -1.80
N THR A 135 -18.58 -4.99 -2.95
CA THR A 135 -17.79 -5.27 -4.15
C THR A 135 -18.04 -4.14 -5.14
N ASP A 136 -16.98 -3.44 -5.55
CA ASP A 136 -17.08 -2.51 -6.67
C ASP A 136 -17.45 -3.29 -7.93
N PRO A 137 -18.49 -2.89 -8.69
CA PRO A 137 -18.82 -3.52 -9.98
C PRO A 137 -17.76 -3.26 -11.07
N ASP A 138 -16.74 -2.45 -10.81
CA ASP A 138 -15.66 -2.19 -11.77
C ASP A 138 -14.96 -3.51 -12.18
N PRO A 139 -14.97 -3.89 -13.48
CA PRO A 139 -14.30 -5.09 -13.96
C PRO A 139 -12.78 -5.01 -13.81
N ALA A 140 -12.21 -3.83 -13.61
CA ALA A 140 -10.78 -3.59 -13.40
C ALA A 140 -10.33 -3.79 -11.94
N GLY A 141 -11.25 -4.04 -11.00
CA GLY A 141 -10.94 -4.44 -9.64
C GLY A 141 -11.81 -3.74 -8.61
N ASP A 142 -11.53 -3.97 -7.33
CA ASP A 142 -12.36 -3.43 -6.26
C ASP A 142 -11.89 -2.07 -5.74
N GLY A 143 -12.59 -1.00 -6.13
CA GLY A 143 -12.38 0.34 -5.63
C GLY A 143 -13.05 0.68 -4.30
N TYR A 144 -13.82 -0.23 -3.71
CA TYR A 144 -14.59 0.05 -2.50
C TYR A 144 -13.77 -0.24 -1.23
N CYS A 145 -12.94 -1.29 -1.25
CA CYS A 145 -12.18 -1.76 -0.10
C CYS A 145 -10.72 -1.28 -0.13
N PRO A 146 -10.30 -0.35 0.76
CA PRO A 146 -8.92 0.09 0.86
C PRO A 146 -8.08 -0.74 1.84
N HIS A 147 -8.50 -1.96 2.18
CA HIS A 147 -7.85 -2.80 3.21
C HIS A 147 -7.19 -4.05 2.63
N LYS A 148 -6.81 -4.00 1.36
CA LYS A 148 -6.20 -5.15 0.68
C LYS A 148 -4.71 -5.22 0.98
N PHE A 149 -4.17 -6.43 0.85
CA PHE A 149 -2.76 -6.73 1.06
C PHE A 149 -2.10 -6.99 -0.27
N LEU A 150 -0.96 -6.33 -0.50
CA LEU A 150 -0.07 -6.66 -1.60
C LEU A 150 0.88 -7.74 -1.10
N VAL A 151 0.72 -8.94 -1.64
CA VAL A 151 1.46 -10.14 -1.24
C VAL A 151 2.50 -10.44 -2.32
N TRP A 152 3.68 -10.83 -1.86
CA TRP A 152 4.75 -11.38 -2.69
C TRP A 152 5.04 -12.82 -2.29
N LYS A 153 5.29 -13.67 -3.28
CA LYS A 153 5.66 -15.07 -3.10
C LYS A 153 6.79 -15.46 -4.04
N ARG A 154 7.63 -16.37 -3.57
CA ARG A 154 8.62 -17.10 -4.35
C ARG A 154 8.30 -18.57 -4.37
N VAL A 155 8.26 -19.14 -5.57
CA VAL A 155 7.99 -20.56 -5.78
C VAL A 155 9.15 -21.19 -6.54
N ASP A 156 9.59 -22.35 -6.06
CA ASP A 156 10.48 -23.26 -6.77
C ASP A 156 9.66 -24.26 -7.56
N ARG A 157 9.86 -24.27 -8.87
CA ARG A 157 9.30 -25.29 -9.73
C ARG A 157 10.43 -26.03 -10.42
N PRO A 158 10.80 -27.24 -9.93
CA PRO A 158 12.02 -27.90 -10.37
C PRO A 158 12.03 -28.11 -11.89
N GLY A 159 13.00 -27.48 -12.54
CA GLY A 159 13.26 -27.54 -13.97
C GLY A 159 14.54 -26.78 -14.31
N ALA A 160 15.31 -27.24 -15.30
CA ALA A 160 16.56 -26.60 -15.72
C ALA A 160 16.49 -26.27 -17.23
N PRO A 161 16.09 -25.04 -17.63
CA PRO A 161 15.65 -23.91 -16.79
C PRO A 161 14.22 -24.09 -16.23
N GLU A 162 13.88 -23.34 -15.18
CA GLU A 162 12.53 -23.38 -14.58
C GLU A 162 11.46 -22.98 -15.63
N PRO A 163 10.38 -23.78 -15.78
CA PRO A 163 9.31 -23.44 -16.71
C PRO A 163 8.44 -22.30 -16.17
N MET A 164 8.08 -21.36 -17.06
CA MET A 164 7.13 -20.29 -16.75
C MET A 164 5.76 -20.90 -16.42
N MET A 165 5.19 -20.51 -15.28
CA MET A 165 3.82 -20.90 -14.92
C MET A 165 2.80 -20.31 -15.87
N ASP A 166 1.77 -21.09 -16.20
CA ASP A 166 0.63 -20.60 -16.96
C ASP A 166 -0.39 -19.88 -16.06
N ALA A 167 -1.40 -19.28 -16.71
CA ALA A 167 -2.44 -18.56 -15.99
C ALA A 167 -3.21 -19.44 -15.00
N THR A 168 -3.48 -20.71 -15.31
CA THR A 168 -4.27 -21.59 -14.43
C THR A 168 -3.49 -22.01 -13.20
N GLU A 169 -2.20 -22.29 -13.35
CA GLU A 169 -1.31 -22.65 -12.25
C GLU A 169 -1.18 -21.51 -11.23
N ILE A 170 -1.20 -20.26 -11.69
CA ILE A 170 -1.10 -19.08 -10.81
C ILE A 170 -2.28 -18.93 -9.86
N ASP A 171 -3.47 -19.44 -10.20
CA ASP A 171 -4.60 -19.35 -9.28
C ASP A 171 -4.34 -20.09 -7.95
N GLU A 172 -3.51 -21.13 -7.97
CA GLU A 172 -3.11 -21.90 -6.77
C GLU A 172 -2.27 -21.08 -5.78
N TYR A 173 -1.64 -19.98 -6.23
CA TYR A 173 -0.76 -19.14 -5.42
C TYR A 173 -1.37 -17.78 -5.04
N THR A 174 -2.62 -17.53 -5.39
CA THR A 174 -3.33 -16.26 -5.09
C THR A 174 -4.19 -16.32 -3.83
N THR A 175 -3.94 -17.31 -2.97
CA THR A 175 -4.63 -17.51 -1.69
C THR A 175 -4.62 -16.24 -0.83
N ALA A 176 -5.77 -15.90 -0.24
CA ALA A 176 -5.88 -14.80 0.71
C ALA A 176 -5.29 -15.22 2.08
N PRO A 177 -4.45 -14.38 2.72
CA PRO A 177 -4.02 -14.61 4.09
C PRO A 177 -5.15 -14.40 5.10
N ASP A 178 -5.05 -15.06 6.25
CA ASP A 178 -5.93 -14.83 7.40
C ASP A 178 -5.37 -13.67 8.23
N GLY A 179 -5.66 -12.46 7.76
CA GLY A 179 -5.05 -11.24 8.26
C GLY A 179 -3.55 -11.28 8.06
N TYR A 180 -2.78 -11.00 9.12
CA TYR A 180 -1.31 -11.05 9.03
C TYR A 180 -0.73 -12.46 9.17
N ASP A 181 -1.57 -13.48 9.36
CA ASP A 181 -1.14 -14.87 9.41
C ASP A 181 -0.98 -15.44 7.97
N THR A 182 0.24 -15.88 7.66
CA THR A 182 0.61 -16.50 6.38
C THR A 182 0.49 -18.02 6.38
N ASN A 183 0.00 -18.63 7.46
CA ASN A 183 -0.19 -20.08 7.57
C ASN A 183 -1.13 -20.64 6.49
N SER A 184 -2.02 -19.81 5.93
CA SER A 184 -2.89 -20.21 4.82
C SER A 184 -2.12 -20.58 3.54
N PHE A 185 -0.85 -20.20 3.43
CA PHE A 185 -0.02 -20.53 2.27
C PHE A 185 0.65 -21.91 2.36
N THR A 186 0.58 -22.59 3.51
CA THR A 186 1.31 -23.85 3.77
C THR A 186 0.93 -25.00 2.83
N GLY A 187 -0.22 -24.93 2.16
CA GLY A 187 -0.65 -25.92 1.17
C GLY A 187 -0.13 -25.68 -0.24
N GLU A 188 0.56 -24.57 -0.51
CA GLU A 188 1.03 -24.20 -1.84
C GLU A 188 2.34 -24.94 -2.18
N THR A 189 2.31 -25.74 -3.23
CA THR A 189 3.44 -26.62 -3.59
C THR A 189 4.64 -25.80 -4.05
N GLY A 190 5.84 -26.13 -3.55
CA GLY A 190 7.06 -25.45 -3.98
C GLY A 190 7.21 -24.01 -3.45
N LEU A 191 6.30 -23.54 -2.60
CA LEU A 191 6.42 -22.22 -1.98
C LEU A 191 7.66 -22.18 -1.06
N GLU A 192 8.61 -21.31 -1.38
CA GLU A 192 9.85 -21.14 -0.60
C GLU A 192 9.76 -19.96 0.37
N ASP A 193 9.14 -18.86 -0.05
CA ASP A 193 8.98 -17.64 0.74
C ASP A 193 7.69 -16.92 0.37
N ALA A 194 7.08 -16.26 1.36
CA ALA A 194 5.86 -15.48 1.19
C ALA A 194 5.83 -14.33 2.18
N ARG A 195 5.50 -13.13 1.70
CA ARG A 195 5.47 -11.91 2.53
C ARG A 195 4.32 -11.00 2.15
N ILE A 196 3.72 -10.38 3.15
CA ILE A 196 2.83 -9.23 2.96
C ILE A 196 3.73 -8.00 2.85
N LEU A 197 3.84 -7.43 1.64
CA LEU A 197 4.71 -6.28 1.37
C LEU A 197 4.09 -4.95 1.83
N SER A 198 2.77 -4.85 1.72
CA SER A 198 2.02 -3.70 2.23
C SER A 198 0.60 -4.09 2.58
N ASP A 199 0.08 -3.45 3.63
CA ASP A 199 -1.30 -3.48 4.05
C ASP A 199 -2.02 -2.17 3.65
N GLY A 200 -3.35 -2.17 3.69
CA GLY A 200 -4.17 -0.98 3.41
C GLY A 200 -4.05 -0.46 1.97
N MET A 201 -3.82 -1.37 1.04
CA MET A 201 -3.79 -1.08 -0.39
C MET A 201 -5.22 -1.03 -0.93
N LEU A 202 -5.46 -0.12 -1.88
CA LEU A 202 -6.71 -0.02 -2.62
C LEU A 202 -6.61 -0.69 -3.99
N TRP A 203 -5.49 -0.51 -4.68
CA TRP A 203 -5.40 -0.89 -6.09
C TRP A 203 -4.00 -1.35 -6.47
N PHE A 204 -3.97 -2.35 -7.33
CA PHE A 204 -2.78 -2.88 -7.97
C PHE A 204 -3.24 -3.39 -9.33
N GLN A 205 -2.82 -2.68 -10.38
CA GLN A 205 -3.18 -3.01 -11.74
C GLN A 205 -1.97 -2.88 -12.65
N VAL A 206 -1.88 -3.81 -13.58
CA VAL A 206 -0.86 -3.89 -14.61
C VAL A 206 -1.49 -3.45 -15.92
N ARG A 207 -0.94 -2.39 -16.52
CA ARG A 207 -1.40 -1.86 -17.81
C ARG A 207 -0.32 -2.00 -18.86
N PRO A 208 -0.55 -2.81 -19.91
CA PRO A 208 0.40 -2.90 -21.02
C PRO A 208 0.44 -1.56 -21.76
N GLN A 209 1.63 -0.99 -21.90
CA GLN A 209 1.84 0.23 -22.69
C GLN A 209 3.12 0.09 -23.53
N PRO A 210 3.08 -0.68 -24.64
CA PRO A 210 4.27 -1.03 -25.41
C PRO A 210 5.16 0.19 -25.72
N PRO A 211 6.48 0.12 -25.50
CA PRO A 211 7.29 -1.04 -25.08
C PRO A 211 7.39 -1.26 -23.55
N PHE A 212 6.56 -0.57 -22.76
CA PHE A 212 6.58 -0.57 -21.31
C PHE A 212 5.38 -1.31 -20.70
N LEU A 213 5.48 -1.54 -19.40
CA LEU A 213 4.41 -1.99 -18.53
C LEU A 213 4.26 -0.98 -17.40
N ASP A 214 3.03 -0.47 -17.21
CA ASP A 214 2.71 0.46 -16.15
C ASP A 214 2.05 -0.29 -14.99
N PHE A 215 2.65 -0.23 -13.80
CA PHE A 215 2.07 -0.71 -12.56
C PHE A 215 1.39 0.44 -11.84
N ASP A 216 0.07 0.38 -11.68
CA ASP A 216 -0.74 1.36 -10.98
C ASP A 216 -1.02 0.88 -9.55
N LEU A 217 -0.33 1.47 -8.58
CA LEU A 217 -0.50 1.20 -7.16
C LEU A 217 -1.27 2.35 -6.52
N ARG A 218 -2.32 2.04 -5.76
CA ARG A 218 -3.09 3.05 -5.03
C ARG A 218 -3.36 2.64 -3.60
N VAL A 219 -3.33 3.64 -2.73
CA VAL A 219 -3.70 3.55 -1.31
C VAL A 219 -4.66 4.69 -0.98
N VAL A 220 -5.45 4.52 0.07
CA VAL A 220 -6.37 5.56 0.55
C VAL A 220 -5.92 6.06 1.91
N ARG A 221 -6.06 7.36 2.14
CA ARG A 221 -6.03 7.96 3.48
C ARG A 221 -7.32 7.62 4.22
N VAL A 222 -7.47 6.36 4.63
CA VAL A 222 -8.75 5.78 5.12
C VAL A 222 -9.37 6.61 6.24
N ARG A 223 -8.58 7.00 7.25
CA ARG A 223 -9.05 7.82 8.38
C ARG A 223 -9.60 9.19 7.99
N GLU A 224 -9.18 9.75 6.85
CA GLU A 224 -9.76 10.98 6.30
C GLU A 224 -11.02 10.68 5.49
N ALA A 225 -10.96 9.62 4.66
CA ALA A 225 -12.08 9.20 3.84
C ALA A 225 -13.31 8.86 4.69
N GLU A 226 -13.15 8.12 5.79
CA GLU A 226 -14.23 7.73 6.71
C GLU A 226 -15.01 8.92 7.28
N LYS A 227 -14.38 10.10 7.38
CA LYS A 227 -15.04 11.32 7.88
C LYS A 227 -15.94 11.97 6.83
N SER A 228 -15.79 11.62 5.56
CA SER A 228 -16.39 12.33 4.42
C SER A 228 -17.23 11.43 3.53
N VAL A 229 -16.90 10.15 3.42
CA VAL A 229 -17.55 9.19 2.52
C VAL A 229 -17.77 7.84 3.20
N PRO A 230 -18.83 7.10 2.85
CA PRO A 230 -19.03 5.72 3.30
C PRO A 230 -17.99 4.77 2.69
N VAL A 231 -16.86 4.58 3.38
CA VAL A 231 -15.81 3.63 2.98
C VAL A 231 -16.38 2.22 2.93
N GLY A 232 -16.04 1.46 1.88
CA GLY A 232 -16.58 0.12 1.64
C GLY A 232 -17.87 0.09 0.83
N ALA A 233 -18.54 1.23 0.59
CA ALA A 233 -19.75 1.30 -0.23
C ALA A 233 -19.65 2.27 -1.42
N THR A 234 -18.66 3.16 -1.42
CA THR A 234 -18.39 4.09 -2.52
C THR A 234 -17.01 3.82 -3.10
N SER A 235 -16.87 3.92 -4.42
CA SER A 235 -15.56 3.78 -5.06
C SER A 235 -14.63 4.91 -4.64
N LEU A 236 -13.44 4.54 -4.19
CA LEU A 236 -12.40 5.46 -3.76
C LEU A 236 -11.37 5.68 -4.87
N LEU A 237 -11.45 5.00 -6.02
CA LEU A 237 -10.39 4.98 -7.04
C LEU A 237 -9.92 6.36 -7.51
N THR A 238 -10.86 7.28 -7.70
CA THR A 238 -10.61 8.65 -8.16
C THR A 238 -10.86 9.69 -7.07
N SER A 239 -11.04 9.25 -5.81
CA SER A 239 -11.29 10.15 -4.70
C SER A 239 -10.07 11.01 -4.38
N THR A 240 -10.29 12.19 -3.80
CA THR A 240 -9.21 13.06 -3.31
C THR A 240 -8.42 12.45 -2.16
N PHE A 241 -8.93 11.38 -1.54
CA PHE A 241 -8.27 10.65 -0.45
C PHE A 241 -7.26 9.62 -0.98
N THR A 242 -7.30 9.32 -2.27
CA THR A 242 -6.46 8.31 -2.91
C THR A 242 -5.12 8.88 -3.32
N VAL A 243 -4.06 8.19 -2.92
CA VAL A 243 -2.69 8.46 -3.35
C VAL A 243 -2.33 7.39 -4.37
N GLN A 244 -1.89 7.83 -5.56
CA GLN A 244 -1.56 6.96 -6.68
C GLN A 244 -0.09 7.07 -7.04
N HIS A 245 0.58 5.93 -7.20
CA HIS A 245 1.90 5.81 -7.79
C HIS A 245 1.80 4.94 -9.05
N VAL A 246 2.29 5.45 -10.18
CA VAL A 246 2.39 4.70 -11.43
C VAL A 246 3.86 4.44 -11.72
N LEU A 247 4.24 3.17 -11.77
CA LEU A 247 5.59 2.74 -12.08
C LEU A 247 5.63 2.26 -13.52
N ARG A 248 6.35 2.99 -14.36
CA ARG A 248 6.62 2.59 -15.73
C ARG A 248 7.90 1.76 -15.79
N MET A 249 7.80 0.55 -16.29
CA MET A 249 8.94 -0.36 -16.40
C MET A 249 9.10 -0.86 -17.83
N SER A 250 10.34 -0.92 -18.30
CA SER A 250 10.71 -1.70 -19.48
C SER A 250 11.36 -2.97 -18.98
N PRO A 251 10.74 -4.15 -19.15
CA PRO A 251 11.44 -5.38 -18.86
C PRO A 251 12.60 -5.51 -19.86
N LEU A 252 13.78 -5.90 -19.38
CA LEU A 252 15.02 -5.86 -20.18
C LEU A 252 14.84 -6.62 -21.50
N ASN A 253 15.16 -5.94 -22.61
CA ASN A 253 15.35 -6.57 -23.91
C ASN A 253 16.68 -7.34 -23.84
N ASN A 254 16.60 -8.66 -23.65
CA ASN A 254 17.69 -9.56 -23.99
C ASN A 254 17.40 -10.19 -25.36
#